data_AF-A0A9X5NZ54-F1
#
_entry.id   AF-A0A9X5NZ54-F1
#
_cell.length_a   1.000
_cell.length_b   1.000
_cell.length_c   1.000
_cell.angle_alpha   90.00
_cell.angle_beta   90.00
_cell.angle_gamma   90.00
#
_symmetry.space_group_name_H-M   'P 1'
#
loop_
_entity.id
_entity.type
_entity.pdbx_description
1 polymer ?
#
loop_
_entity_poly.entity_id
_entity_poly.type
_entity_poly.pdbx_seq_one_letter_code
_entity_poly.pdbx_strand_id
1 'polypeptide(L)' 'MPSKEESARNGLPDTDWRDAQYDMLYLPVTETVRYHYDFNGNLTHSTDQRTGTAKFEYDRLGRITKWR' A
#
# COMPACT_ATOMS: atom_id res chain seq x y z
N MET A 1 -6.36 3.11 23.79
CA MET A 1 -7.11 2.85 22.54
C MET A 1 -8.47 3.49 22.70
N PRO A 2 -9.01 4.17 21.67
CA PRO A 2 -10.31 4.83 21.76
C PRO A 2 -11.39 3.83 22.17
N SER A 3 -12.38 4.29 22.93
CA SER A 3 -13.51 3.44 23.30
C SER A 3 -14.34 3.08 22.06
N LYS A 4 -15.22 2.08 22.20
CA LYS A 4 -16.18 1.70 21.16
C LYS A 4 -17.05 2.89 20.73
N GLU A 5 -17.46 3.70 21.70
CA GLU A 5 -18.30 4.88 21.49
C GLU A 5 -17.55 6.02 20.78
N GLU A 6 -16.25 6.18 21.05
CA GLU A 6 -15.38 7.12 20.34
C GLU A 6 -15.14 6.68 18.89
N SER A 7 -14.97 5.38 18.66
CA SER A 7 -14.76 4.81 17.33
C SER A 7 -16.01 4.96 16.45
N ALA A 8 -17.18 4.64 16.99
CA ALA A 8 -18.47 4.82 16.33
C ALA A 8 -18.76 6.28 15.99
N ARG A 9 -18.41 7.22 16.88
CA ARG A 9 -18.57 8.67 16.64
C ARG A 9 -17.67 9.17 15.50
N ASN A 10 -16.50 8.56 15.34
CA ASN A 10 -15.52 8.92 14.33
C ASN A 10 -15.69 8.14 13.01
N GLY A 11 -16.72 7.29 12.89
CA GLY A 11 -16.92 6.44 11.71
C GLY A 11 -15.82 5.40 11.49
N LEU A 12 -15.04 5.10 12.53
CA LEU A 12 -14.02 4.06 12.50
C LEU A 12 -14.70 2.71 12.71
N PRO A 13 -14.23 1.64 12.04
CA PRO A 13 -14.73 0.31 12.33
C PRO A 13 -14.51 -0.01 13.81
N ASP A 14 -15.48 -0.71 14.42
CA ASP A 14 -15.35 -1.27 15.77
C ASP A 14 -14.15 -2.23 15.75
N THR A 15 -12.96 -1.70 16.01
CA THR A 15 -11.72 -2.46 15.90
C THR A 15 -11.53 -3.19 17.21
N ASP A 16 -12.19 -4.34 17.36
CA ASP A 16 -11.86 -5.26 18.45
C ASP A 16 -10.52 -5.91 18.11
N TRP A 17 -9.46 -5.48 18.78
CA TRP A 17 -8.11 -6.03 18.63
C TRP A 17 -8.01 -7.52 18.98
N ARG A 18 -9.06 -8.13 19.56
CA ARG A 18 -9.17 -9.57 19.83
C ARG A 18 -9.89 -10.33 18.72
N ASP A 19 -10.53 -9.63 17.79
CA ASP A 19 -11.11 -10.25 16.60
C ASP A 19 -10.00 -10.43 15.55
N ALA A 20 -9.64 -11.69 15.31
CA ALA A 20 -8.57 -12.06 14.40
C ALA A 20 -8.79 -11.52 12.97
N GLN A 21 -10.03 -11.23 12.56
CA GLN A 21 -10.30 -10.61 11.26
C GLN A 21 -9.75 -9.19 11.11
N TYR A 22 -9.52 -8.50 12.24
CA TYR A 22 -8.90 -7.17 12.31
C TYR A 22 -7.51 -7.20 12.95
N ASP A 23 -7.00 -8.39 13.28
CA ASP A 23 -5.58 -8.54 13.60
C ASP A 23 -4.78 -8.15 12.36
N MET A 24 -3.85 -7.22 12.54
CA MET A 24 -3.03 -6.65 11.48
C MET A 24 -2.24 -7.74 10.72
N LEU A 25 -2.11 -8.93 11.32
CA LEU A 25 -1.51 -10.13 10.78
C LEU A 25 -2.45 -11.01 9.93
N TYR A 26 -3.77 -10.88 10.06
CA TYR A 26 -4.78 -11.77 9.47
C TYR A 26 -5.81 -11.08 8.57
N LEU A 27 -5.61 -9.82 8.25
CA LEU A 27 -6.30 -9.24 7.12
C LEU A 27 -5.86 -10.00 5.84
N PRO A 28 -6.79 -10.51 5.00
CA PRO A 28 -6.51 -10.76 3.58
C PRO A 28 -6.17 -9.47 2.81
N VAL A 29 -5.99 -8.35 3.54
CA VAL A 29 -5.74 -6.98 3.12
C VAL A 29 -4.36 -6.49 3.57
N THR A 30 -3.37 -7.37 3.73
CA THR A 30 -1.98 -6.89 3.57
C THR A 30 -1.77 -6.59 2.08
N GLU A 31 -2.36 -5.47 1.62
CA GLU A 31 -2.16 -4.90 0.30
C GLU A 31 -0.66 -4.70 0.12
N THR A 32 -0.03 -5.68 -0.51
CA THR A 32 1.42 -5.70 -0.61
C THR A 32 1.79 -4.92 -1.86
N VAL A 33 2.27 -3.69 -1.66
CA VAL A 33 2.88 -2.91 -2.74
C VAL A 33 4.34 -3.32 -2.88
N ARG A 34 4.74 -3.75 -4.07
CA ARG A 34 6.13 -4.11 -4.40
C ARG A 34 6.74 -3.05 -5.30
N TYR A 35 7.98 -2.68 -5.02
CA TYR A 35 8.75 -1.71 -5.79
C TYR A 35 10.01 -2.37 -6.36
N HIS A 36 10.33 -2.08 -7.62
CA HIS A 36 11.56 -2.54 -8.27
C HIS A 36 12.40 -1.37 -8.72
N TYR A 37 13.68 -1.42 -8.38
CA TYR A 37 14.65 -0.38 -8.72
C TYR A 37 15.70 -0.91 -9.69
N ASP A 38 16.19 -0.04 -10.56
CA ASP A 38 17.39 -0.32 -11.36
C ASP A 38 18.67 -0.15 -10.51
N PHE A 39 19.83 -0.45 -11.11
CA PHE A 39 21.12 -0.28 -10.45
C PHE A 39 21.44 1.16 -10.04
N ASN A 40 20.82 2.14 -10.70
CA ASN A 40 21.00 3.57 -10.41
C ASN A 40 20.02 4.07 -9.33
N GLY A 41 19.13 3.21 -8.82
CA GLY A 41 18.14 3.56 -7.81
C GLY A 41 16.84 4.17 -8.36
N ASN A 42 16.60 4.13 -9.68
CA ASN A 42 15.35 4.62 -10.26
C ASN A 42 14.25 3.57 -10.12
N LEU A 43 13.02 3.99 -9.77
CA LEU A 43 11.87 3.10 -9.62
C LEU A 43 11.36 2.64 -10.99
N THR A 44 11.72 1.44 -11.44
CA THR A 44 11.29 0.89 -12.74
C THR A 44 9.87 0.36 -12.74
N HIS A 45 9.38 -0.11 -11.58
CA HIS A 45 8.09 -0.79 -11.47
C HIS A 45 7.48 -0.71 -10.09
N SER A 46 6.16 -0.53 -10.02
CA SER A 46 5.38 -0.79 -8.82
C SER A 46 4.23 -1.74 -9.11
N THR A 47 4.06 -2.75 -8.27
CA THR A 47 2.94 -3.69 -8.33
C THR A 47 2.10 -3.54 -7.07
N ASP A 48 0.83 -3.21 -7.28
CA ASP A 48 -0.18 -3.06 -6.24
C ASP A 48 -1.34 -4.01 -6.55
N GLN A 49 -1.83 -4.73 -5.54
CA GLN A 49 -2.81 -5.79 -5.74
C GLN A 49 -4.20 -5.28 -6.16
N ARG A 50 -4.50 -4.00 -5.90
CA ARG A 50 -5.80 -3.38 -6.18
C ARG A 50 -5.81 -2.65 -7.52
N THR A 51 -4.71 -1.99 -7.86
CA THR A 51 -4.58 -1.12 -9.03
C THR A 51 -3.76 -1.75 -10.16
N GLY A 52 -3.12 -2.88 -9.88
CA GLY A 52 -2.27 -3.57 -10.82
C GLY A 52 -0.88 -2.96 -10.85
N THR A 53 -0.34 -2.79 -12.04
CA THR A 53 1.10 -2.75 -12.21
C THR A 53 1.50 -1.54 -13.04
N ALA A 54 2.24 -0.60 -12.43
CA ALA A 54 2.77 0.58 -13.09
C ALA A 54 4.24 0.40 -13.46
N LYS A 55 4.64 0.82 -14.66
CA LYS A 55 6.02 0.80 -15.16
C LYS A 55 6.48 2.21 -15.48
N PHE A 56 7.73 2.50 -15.16
CA PHE A 56 8.34 3.79 -15.41
C PHE A 56 9.60 3.63 -16.26
N GLU A 57 9.78 4.55 -17.21
CA GLU A 57 10.96 4.63 -18.06
C GLU A 57 11.65 5.96 -17.83
N TYR A 58 12.98 5.94 -17.83
CA TYR A 58 13.80 7.10 -17.51
C TYR A 58 14.78 7.41 -18.64
N ASP A 59 15.12 8.69 -18.80
CA ASP A 59 16.28 9.10 -19.59
C ASP A 59 17.59 8.94 -18.79
N ARG A 60 18.72 9.23 -19.45
CA ARG A 60 20.05 9.14 -18.83
C ARG A 60 20.29 10.13 -17.69
N LEU A 61 19.43 11.12 -17.52
CA LEU A 61 19.49 12.12 -16.44
C LEU A 61 18.56 11.74 -15.28
N GLY A 62 17.91 10.57 -15.32
CA GLY A 62 17.02 10.10 -14.26
C GLY A 62 15.63 10.73 -14.30
N ARG A 63 15.22 11.35 -15.42
CA ARG A 63 13.88 11.95 -15.57
C ARG A 63 12.93 10.94 -16.20
N ILE A 64 11.70 10.88 -15.69
CA ILE A 64 10.66 9.99 -16.26
C ILE A 64 10.31 10.46 -17.68
N THR A 65 10.43 9.55 -18.64
CA THR A 65 10.04 9.80 -20.04
C THR A 65 8.71 9.15 -20.40
N LYS A 66 8.34 8.04 -19.74
CA LYS A 66 7.06 7.34 -19.95
C LYS A 66 6.61 6.63 -18.67
N TRP A 67 5.30 6.48 -18.53
CA TRP A 67 4.69 5.57 -17.57
C TRP A 67 3.49 4.86 -18.19
N ARG A 68 3.20 3.65 -17.71
CA ARG A 68 2.02 2.85 -18.11
C ARG A 68 1.57 1.96 -16.97
#